data_AF-A0A434KP55-F1
#
_entry.id   AF-A0A434KP55-F1
#
_cell.length_a   1.000
_cell.length_b   1.000
_cell.length_c   1.000
_cell.angle_alpha   90.00
_cell.angle_beta   90.00
_cell.angle_gamma   90.00
#
_symmetry.space_group_name_H-M   'P 1'
#
loop_
_entity.id
_entity.type
_entity.pdbx_description
1 polymer ?
#
loop_
_entity_poly.entity_id
_entity_poly.type
_entity_poly.pdbx_seq_one_letter_code
_entity_poly.pdbx_strand_id
1 'polypeptide(L)' 'MRRIGGFLLAMFIATAGVVFLLYKNELGRMRDAVSRGGVVANLDMGPVEYADSGAGIPLLSIHGAGGGFDQGLANA' A
#
# COMPACT_ATOMS: atom_id res chain seq x y z
N MET A 1 20.58 -9.17 37.34
CA MET A 1 19.81 -8.06 36.72
C MET A 1 20.44 -7.56 35.40
N ARG A 2 21.72 -7.18 35.36
CA ARG A 2 22.36 -6.64 34.13
C ARG A 2 22.35 -7.60 32.92
N ARG A 3 22.50 -8.91 33.14
CA ARG A 3 22.42 -9.93 32.07
C ARG A 3 21.01 -10.06 31.49
N ILE A 4 20.00 -10.12 32.36
CA ILE A 4 18.58 -10.21 31.96
C ILE A 4 18.17 -8.97 31.15
N GLY A 5 18.54 -7.77 31.60
CA GLY A 5 18.27 -6.54 30.85
C GLY A 5 18.91 -6.52 29.46
N GLY A 6 20.16 -7.01 29.35
CA GLY A 6 20.83 -7.15 28.06
C GLY A 6 20.12 -8.13 27.13
N PHE A 7 19.67 -9.29 27.64
CA PHE A 7 18.90 -10.25 26.85
C PHE A 7 17.57 -9.69 26.37
N LEU A 8 16.83 -8.99 27.23
CA LEU A 8 15.55 -8.38 26.85
C LEU A 8 15.74 -7.29 25.78
N LEU A 9 16.78 -6.46 25.90
CA LEU A 9 17.08 -5.43 24.91
C LEU A 9 17.46 -6.05 23.56
N ALA A 10 18.31 -7.08 23.55
CA ALA A 10 18.68 -7.78 22.32
C ALA A 10 17.45 -8.42 21.65
N MET A 11 16.57 -9.05 22.43
CA MET A 11 15.33 -9.63 21.92
C MET A 11 14.41 -8.57 21.34
N PHE A 12 14.25 -7.42 22.00
CA PHE A 12 13.45 -6.30 21.50
C PHE A 12 13.99 -5.77 20.17
N ILE A 13 15.31 -5.54 20.07
CA ILE A 13 15.96 -5.08 18.84
C ILE A 13 15.78 -6.10 17.71
N ALA A 14 15.94 -7.40 18.00
CA ALA A 14 15.75 -8.46 17.01
C ALA A 14 14.32 -8.47 16.48
N THR A 15 13.32 -8.44 17.37
CA THR A 15 11.90 -8.42 16.98
C THR A 15 11.55 -7.16 16.19
N ALA A 16 12.00 -5.99 16.64
CA ALA A 16 11.78 -4.73 15.92
C ALA A 16 12.41 -4.76 14.52
N GLY A 17 13.61 -5.34 14.39
CA GLY A 17 14.28 -5.55 13.11
C GLY A 17 13.48 -6.45 12.18
N VAL A 18 12.97 -7.58 12.67
CA VAL A 18 12.12 -8.49 11.89
C VAL A 18 10.84 -7.79 11.43
N VAL A 19 10.13 -7.11 12.34
CA VAL A 19 8.90 -6.37 11.99
C VAL A 19 9.16 -5.31 10.94
N PHE A 20 10.27 -4.55 11.06
CA PHE A 20 10.65 -3.54 10.09
C PHE A 20 10.91 -4.12 8.70
N LEU A 21 11.63 -5.24 8.61
CA LEU A 21 11.91 -5.90 7.35
C LEU A 21 10.64 -6.41 6.68
N LEU A 22 9.73 -7.03 7.45
CA LEU A 22 8.44 -7.49 6.94
C LEU A 22 7.59 -6.33 6.44
N TYR A 23 7.49 -5.25 7.22
CA TYR A 23 6.79 -4.03 6.82
C TYR A 23 7.36 -3.45 5.52
N LYS A 24 8.69 -3.41 5.39
CA LYS A 24 9.33 -2.84 4.20
C LYS A 24 9.12 -3.67 2.95
N ASN A 25 9.18 -4.98 3.08
CA ASN A 25 8.91 -5.90 2.00
C ASN A 25 7.46 -5.76 1.51
N GLU A 26 6.51 -5.76 2.45
CA GLU A 26 5.09 -5.66 2.13
C GLU A 26 4.74 -4.32 1.48
N LEU A 27 5.31 -3.22 1.98
CA LEU A 27 5.13 -1.91 1.37
C LEU A 27 5.67 -1.85 -0.07
N GLY A 28 6.79 -2.53 -0.34
CA GLY A 28 7.32 -2.66 -1.69
C GLY A 28 6.36 -3.42 -2.60
N ARG A 29 5.88 -4.59 -2.14
CA ARG A 29 4.92 -5.42 -2.87
C ARG A 29 3.63 -4.68 -3.19
N MET A 30 3.11 -3.89 -2.27
CA MET A 30 1.90 -3.07 -2.48
C MET A 30 2.14 -1.99 -3.52
N ARG A 31 3.27 -1.26 -3.45
CA ARG A 31 3.64 -0.23 -4.45
C ARG A 31 3.79 -0.83 -5.85
N ASP A 32 4.41 -1.99 -5.94
CA ASP A 32 4.59 -2.72 -7.19
C ASP A 32 3.26 -3.22 -7.76
N ALA A 33 2.31 -3.60 -6.90
CA ALA A 33 0.97 -4.00 -7.33
C ALA A 33 0.19 -2.81 -7.91
N VAL A 34 0.22 -1.67 -7.21
CA VAL A 34 -0.44 -0.42 -7.66
C VAL A 34 0.17 0.07 -8.99
N SER A 35 1.50 0.07 -9.13
CA SER A 35 2.17 0.56 -10.35
C SER A 35 1.86 -0.21 -11.62
N ARG A 36 1.27 -1.41 -11.53
CA ARG A 36 0.89 -2.26 -12.67
C ARG A 36 -0.60 -2.19 -13.03
N GLY A 37 -1.45 -1.68 -12.15
CA GLY A 37 -2.90 -1.73 -12.29
C GLY A 37 -3.56 -0.44 -12.80
N GLY A 38 -2.83 0.68 -12.75
CA GLY A 38 -3.33 1.99 -13.15
C GLY A 38 -3.18 2.26 -14.65
N VAL A 39 -4.12 3.02 -15.19
CA VAL A 39 -4.07 3.66 -16.50
C VAL A 39 -4.10 5.17 -16.30
N VAL A 40 -3.29 5.91 -17.05
CA VAL A 40 -3.29 7.38 -17.01
C VAL A 40 -4.09 7.92 -18.18
N ALA A 41 -5.20 8.59 -17.88
CA ALA A 41 -5.94 9.39 -18.83
C ALA A 41 -5.33 10.79 -18.92
N ASN A 42 -4.96 11.23 -20.12
CA ASN A 42 -4.52 12.61 -20.36
C ASN A 42 -5.74 13.48 -20.68
N LEU A 43 -6.07 14.40 -19.77
CA LEU A 43 -7.19 15.33 -19.90
C LEU A 43 -6.66 16.76 -20.04
N ASP A 44 -7.50 17.68 -20.52
CA ASP A 44 -7.14 19.11 -20.65
C ASP A 44 -6.74 19.74 -19.31
N MET A 45 -7.28 19.23 -18.20
CA MET A 45 -6.98 19.64 -16.83
C MET A 45 -5.73 18.95 -16.22
N GLY A 46 -5.07 18.06 -16.97
CA GLY A 46 -3.91 17.29 -16.52
C GLY A 46 -4.14 15.77 -16.51
N PRO A 47 -3.08 14.99 -16.26
CA PRO A 47 -3.17 13.54 -16.19
C PRO A 47 -3.92 13.08 -14.94
N VAL A 48 -4.79 12.08 -15.10
CA VAL A 48 -5.50 11.40 -14.01
C VAL A 48 -5.27 9.91 -14.10
N GLU A 49 -4.76 9.31 -13.03
CA GLU A 49 -4.61 7.85 -12.93
C GLU A 49 -5.92 7.22 -12.43
N TYR A 50 -6.35 6.16 -13.09
CA TYR A 50 -7.55 5.40 -12.74
C TYR A 50 -7.36 3.91 -13.02
N ALA A 51 -8.28 3.08 -12.53
CA ALA A 51 -8.39 1.68 -12.93
C ALA A 51 -9.84 1.36 -13.31
N ASP A 52 -10.01 0.36 -14.17
CA ASP A 52 -11.31 -0.12 -14.64
C ASP A 52 -11.43 -1.63 -14.35
N SER A 53 -12.57 -2.04 -13.84
CA SER A 53 -12.87 -3.42 -13.46
C SER A 53 -14.37 -3.67 -13.43
N GLY A 54 -14.78 -4.88 -13.80
CA GLY A 54 -16.17 -5.31 -13.83
C GLY A 54 -16.84 -5.13 -15.20
N ALA A 55 -18.17 -5.27 -15.22
CA ALA A 55 -18.99 -5.12 -16.42
C ALA A 55 -20.40 -4.63 -16.03
N GLY A 56 -21.06 -3.88 -16.92
CA GLY A 56 -22.43 -3.39 -16.70
C GLY A 56 -22.55 -1.88 -16.75
N ILE A 57 -23.42 -1.30 -15.92
CA ILE A 57 -23.63 0.15 -15.84
C ILE A 57 -22.37 0.82 -15.28
N PRO A 58 -21.78 1.82 -15.97
CA PRO A 58 -20.59 2.50 -15.48
C PRO A 58 -20.82 3.19 -14.12
N LEU A 59 -19.89 3.00 -13.20
CA LEU A 59 -19.85 3.68 -11.90
C LEU A 59 -18.49 4.36 -11.74
N LEU A 60 -18.50 5.66 -11.45
CA LEU A 60 -17.29 6.39 -11.09
C LEU A 60 -17.13 6.37 -9.56
N SER A 61 -16.06 5.74 -9.09
CA SER A 61 -15.66 5.75 -7.67
C SER A 61 -14.51 6.73 -7.46
N ILE A 62 -14.65 7.63 -6.48
CA ILE A 62 -13.63 8.62 -6.13
C ILE A 62 -13.24 8.40 -4.67
N HIS A 63 -11.95 8.19 -4.42
CA HIS A 63 -11.42 7.95 -3.08
C HIS A 63 -11.31 9.24 -2.25
N GLY A 64 -11.13 9.07 -0.93
CA GLY A 64 -10.84 10.17 -0.01
C GLY A 64 -9.36 10.55 0.03
N ALA A 65 -9.00 11.52 0.88
CA ALA A 65 -7.62 11.93 1.07
C ALA A 65 -6.73 10.76 1.55
N GLY A 66 -5.58 10.57 0.92
CA GLY A 66 -4.64 9.48 1.22
C GLY A 66 -5.04 8.11 0.63
N GLY A 67 -6.15 8.04 -0.11
CA GLY A 67 -6.55 6.85 -0.87
C GLY A 67 -6.00 6.83 -2.30
N GLY A 68 -6.49 5.86 -3.09
CA GLY A 68 -6.15 5.65 -4.49
C GLY A 68 -7.20 4.80 -5.19
N PHE A 69 -7.02 4.54 -6.49
CA PHE A 69 -7.93 3.66 -7.26
C PHE A 69 -7.95 2.22 -6.70
N ASP A 70 -6.86 1.79 -6.10
CA ASP A 70 -6.68 0.48 -5.47
C ASP A 70 -7.62 0.25 -4.28
N GLN A 71 -7.96 1.32 -3.55
CA GLN A 71 -9.01 1.29 -2.53
C GLN A 71 -10.38 0.98 -3.15
N GLY A 72 -10.68 1.58 -4.32
CA GLY A 72 -11.89 1.29 -5.08
C GLY A 72 -11.94 -0.16 -5.54
N LEU A 73 -10.85 -0.66 -6.10
CA LEU A 73 -10.73 -2.05 -6.55
C LEU A 73 -10.83 -3.07 -5.41
N ALA A 74 -10.29 -2.74 -4.22
CA ALA A 74 -10.37 -3.62 -3.05
C ALA A 74 -11.79 -3.70 -2.45
N ASN A 75 -12.65 -2.72 -2.75
CA ASN A 75 -14.03 -2.66 -2.28
C ASN A 75 -15.05 -3.11 -3.34
N ALA A 76 -14.60 -3.43 -4.56
CA ALA A 76 -15.44 -3.79 -5.70
C ALA A 76 -15.85 -5.28 -5.70
#